data_AF-A0A520HM25-F1
#
_entry.id   AF-A0A520HM25-F1
#
_cell.length_a   1.000
_cell.length_b   1.000
_cell.length_c   1.000
_cell.angle_alpha   90.00
_cell.angle_beta   90.00
_cell.angle_gamma   90.00
#
_symmetry.space_group_name_H-M   'P 1'
#
loop_
_entity.id
_entity.type
_entity.pdbx_description
1 polymer ?
#
loop_
_entity_poly.entity_id
_entity_poly.type
_entity_poly.pdbx_seq_one_letter_code
_entity_poly.pdbx_strand_id
1 'polypeptide(L)'
;FEDSRGLAFETVDGAMIEDVVVSNITMRGIVDAPLFLRLGRRMRGPKGRPIGTMRRILIQNIVSSNATLLPSVIAGLAGHPIEDVRISDVLLHQVGGAPAAMAKLQPPEEELGYPEATMFGDLPATGLFVRHARNLELSNIEIAVAAADPRPAFRLDDVADADVFRVKVPAGVGFALKDVTGFRSFGSRTVPDRTLAGPFTGEV
;
A
#
# COMPACT_ATOMS: atom_id res chain seq x y z
N PHE A 1 18.24 6.84 0.18
CA PHE A 1 18.00 6.62 1.61
C PHE A 1 18.75 5.37 2.05
N GLU A 2 19.44 5.42 3.20
CA GLU A 2 20.10 4.28 3.84
C GLU A 2 19.53 4.14 5.25
N ASP A 3 19.22 2.92 5.68
CA ASP A 3 18.77 2.57 7.04
C ASP A 3 17.69 3.52 7.59
N SER A 4 16.78 3.96 6.73
CA SER A 4 15.75 4.95 7.04
C SER A 4 14.38 4.32 7.24
N ARG A 5 13.41 5.13 7.66
CA ARG A 5 11.99 4.74 7.80
C ARG A 5 11.18 4.91 6.50
N GLY A 6 11.86 4.94 5.36
CA GLY A 6 11.23 5.12 4.05
C GLY A 6 10.70 6.54 3.80
N LEU A 7 9.71 6.64 2.94
CA LEU A 7 9.03 7.88 2.56
C LEU A 7 7.62 7.90 3.15
N ALA A 8 7.29 8.95 3.90
CA ALA A 8 5.99 9.10 4.55
C ALA A 8 5.25 10.37 4.10
N PHE A 9 3.97 10.21 3.77
CA PHE A 9 3.00 11.30 3.63
C PHE A 9 1.87 11.08 4.63
N GLU A 10 1.67 12.05 5.51
CA GLU A 10 0.79 11.88 6.66
C GLU A 10 -0.06 13.13 6.87
N THR A 11 -1.38 12.97 6.83
CA THR A 11 -2.31 14.01 7.25
C THR A 11 -3.34 13.40 8.19
N VAL A 12 -3.27 13.78 9.47
CA VAL A 12 -4.15 13.23 10.51
C VAL A 12 -4.93 14.28 11.29
N ASP A 13 -4.63 15.56 11.05
CA ASP A 13 -5.18 16.71 11.78
C ASP A 13 -5.92 17.70 10.84
N GLY A 14 -6.37 17.23 9.68
CA GLY A 14 -7.21 18.02 8.75
C GLY A 14 -6.44 18.87 7.73
N ALA A 15 -5.22 18.45 7.37
CA ALA A 15 -4.44 19.06 6.29
C ALA A 15 -4.76 18.40 4.94
N MET A 16 -4.45 19.11 3.85
CA MET A 16 -4.54 18.59 2.49
C MET A 16 -3.15 18.20 2.01
N ILE A 17 -3.01 16.99 1.48
CA ILE A 17 -1.83 16.53 0.75
C ILE A 17 -2.27 16.29 -0.68
N GLU A 18 -1.77 17.09 -1.60
CA GLU A 18 -2.31 17.13 -2.95
C GLU A 18 -1.24 17.59 -3.95
N ASP A 19 -1.31 17.07 -5.18
CA ASP A 19 -0.40 17.42 -6.29
C ASP A 19 1.08 17.15 -5.96
N VAL A 20 1.35 15.92 -5.51
CA VAL A 20 2.67 15.49 -5.07
C VAL A 20 3.30 14.55 -6.10
N VAL A 21 4.53 14.85 -6.52
CA VAL A 21 5.34 13.96 -7.36
C VAL A 21 6.60 13.56 -6.62
N VAL A 22 6.87 12.24 -6.62
CA VAL A 22 8.09 11.63 -6.08
C VAL A 22 8.70 10.79 -7.18
N SER A 23 9.97 11.01 -7.48
CA SER A 23 10.64 10.22 -8.51
C SER A 23 12.13 10.02 -8.26
N ASN A 24 12.67 8.95 -8.85
CA ASN A 24 14.11 8.68 -8.94
C ASN A 24 14.78 8.49 -7.57
N ILE A 25 14.24 7.58 -6.75
CA ILE A 25 14.75 7.33 -5.40
C ILE A 25 15.28 5.91 -5.27
N THR A 26 16.48 5.79 -4.72
CA THR A 26 17.03 4.52 -4.25
C THR A 26 17.03 4.47 -2.72
N MET A 27 16.54 3.36 -2.18
CA MET A 27 16.43 3.05 -0.76
C MET A 27 17.12 1.71 -0.45
N ARG A 28 17.86 1.67 0.65
CA ARG A 28 18.56 0.48 1.14
C ARG A 28 18.37 0.34 2.65
N GLY A 29 18.06 -0.86 3.11
CA GLY A 29 17.94 -1.16 4.55
C GLY A 29 16.75 -0.48 5.22
N ILE A 30 15.63 -0.27 4.50
CA ILE A 30 14.46 0.39 5.12
C ILE A 30 13.95 -0.43 6.29
N VAL A 31 13.93 0.20 7.47
CA VAL A 31 13.60 -0.48 8.74
C VAL A 31 12.09 -0.57 8.99
N ASP A 32 11.31 0.30 8.37
CA ASP A 32 9.84 0.31 8.39
C ASP A 32 9.25 0.09 6.98
N ALA A 33 8.24 0.87 6.57
CA ALA A 33 7.60 0.78 5.27
C ALA A 33 8.36 1.63 4.24
N PRO A 34 8.73 1.10 3.06
CA PRO A 34 9.36 1.90 1.99
C PRO A 34 8.53 3.12 1.58
N LEU A 35 7.21 2.94 1.42
CA LEU A 35 6.25 4.00 1.18
C LEU A 35 5.14 3.93 2.24
N PHE A 36 4.82 5.04 2.88
CA PHE A 36 3.77 5.14 3.89
C PHE A 36 2.86 6.34 3.61
N LEU A 37 1.63 6.10 3.17
CA LEU A 37 0.62 7.12 2.94
C LEU A 37 -0.50 6.94 3.95
N ARG A 38 -0.67 7.91 4.86
CA ARG A 38 -1.69 7.87 5.91
C ARG A 38 -2.58 9.11 5.88
N LEU A 39 -3.87 8.91 5.66
CA LEU A 39 -4.93 9.88 5.95
C LEU A 39 -5.66 9.43 7.22
N GLY A 40 -5.55 10.16 8.33
CA GLY A 40 -6.17 9.81 9.62
C GLY A 40 -7.05 10.91 10.21
N ARG A 41 -7.63 10.66 11.39
CA ARG A 41 -8.53 11.60 12.09
C ARG A 41 -8.17 11.78 13.56
N ARG A 42 -6.88 11.92 13.85
CA ARG A 42 -6.37 12.30 15.17
C ARG A 42 -6.95 13.65 15.62
N MET A 43 -7.14 14.59 14.70
CA MET A 43 -7.89 15.85 14.86
C MET A 43 -7.51 16.67 16.11
N ARG A 44 -6.21 16.78 16.41
CA ARG A 44 -5.67 17.63 17.49
C ARG A 44 -5.50 19.10 17.09
N GLY A 45 -5.85 19.46 15.86
CA GLY A 45 -5.94 20.84 15.39
C GLY A 45 -7.13 21.61 16.00
N PRO A 46 -7.41 22.82 15.49
CA PRO A 46 -8.54 23.63 15.96
C PRO A 46 -9.88 22.87 15.88
N LYS A 47 -10.76 23.10 16.88
CA LYS A 47 -12.09 22.49 16.91
C LYS A 47 -12.88 22.81 15.63
N GLY A 48 -13.63 21.83 15.13
CA GLY A 48 -14.46 21.97 13.94
C GLY A 48 -13.71 21.85 12.61
N ARG A 49 -12.40 21.57 12.63
CA ARG A 49 -11.64 21.22 11.42
C ARG A 49 -12.23 19.94 10.80
N PRO A 50 -12.49 19.89 9.48
CA PRO A 50 -12.87 18.65 8.81
C PRO A 50 -11.68 17.70 8.69
N ILE A 51 -11.96 16.41 8.46
CA ILE A 51 -10.92 15.42 8.09
C ILE A 51 -10.21 15.91 6.82
N GLY A 52 -8.91 15.62 6.74
CA GLY A 52 -8.05 16.04 5.64
C GLY A 52 -8.38 15.31 4.33
N THR A 53 -7.62 15.62 3.29
CA THR A 53 -7.66 14.85 2.04
C THR A 53 -6.25 14.52 1.58
N MET A 54 -6.10 13.40 0.88
CA MET A 54 -4.85 12.97 0.29
C MET A 54 -5.15 12.47 -1.12
N ARG A 55 -4.69 13.19 -2.15
CA ARG A 55 -4.97 12.80 -3.53
C ARG A 55 -3.99 13.32 -4.57
N ARG A 56 -4.07 12.80 -5.78
CA ARG A 56 -3.23 13.19 -6.94
C ARG A 56 -1.75 13.08 -6.62
N ILE A 57 -1.35 11.86 -6.26
CA ILE A 57 0.01 11.54 -5.87
C ILE A 57 0.61 10.62 -6.93
N LEU A 58 1.76 11.02 -7.46
CA LEU A 58 2.54 10.23 -8.41
C LEU A 58 3.87 9.80 -7.76
N ILE A 59 4.08 8.50 -7.66
CA ILE A 59 5.32 7.91 -7.18
C ILE A 59 5.90 7.05 -8.31
N GLN A 60 7.12 7.35 -8.76
CA GLN A 60 7.70 6.63 -9.89
C GLN A 60 9.21 6.41 -9.80
N ASN A 61 9.70 5.38 -10.48
CA ASN A 61 11.14 5.07 -10.54
C ASN A 61 11.78 4.98 -9.15
N ILE A 62 11.31 4.00 -8.36
CA ILE A 62 11.76 3.76 -6.99
C ILE A 62 12.40 2.38 -6.90
N VAL A 63 13.57 2.30 -6.28
CA VAL A 63 14.20 1.02 -5.93
C VAL A 63 14.35 0.97 -4.41
N SER A 64 13.69 0.00 -3.76
CA SER A 64 13.90 -0.31 -2.35
C SER A 64 14.48 -1.71 -2.21
N SER A 65 15.58 -1.83 -1.46
CA SER A 65 16.28 -3.10 -1.27
C SER A 65 16.60 -3.37 0.20
N ASN A 66 16.56 -4.66 0.55
CA ASN A 66 16.73 -5.16 1.92
C ASN A 66 15.82 -4.48 2.95
N ALA A 67 14.56 -4.22 2.58
CA ALA A 67 13.57 -3.67 3.49
C ALA A 67 12.95 -4.78 4.38
N THR A 68 12.43 -4.40 5.54
CA THR A 68 11.94 -5.35 6.57
C THR A 68 10.64 -6.06 6.16
N LEU A 69 10.01 -6.77 7.11
CA LEU A 69 8.76 -7.47 6.87
C LEU A 69 7.57 -6.53 6.61
N LEU A 70 7.67 -5.26 7.01
CA LEU A 70 6.58 -4.31 6.87
C LEU A 70 6.42 -3.91 5.38
N PRO A 71 5.24 -4.10 4.78
CA PRO A 71 5.01 -3.70 3.40
C PRO A 71 4.97 -2.18 3.28
N SER A 72 4.98 -1.68 2.04
CA SER A 72 4.50 -0.33 1.78
C SER A 72 3.01 -0.23 2.13
N VAL A 73 2.55 0.94 2.58
CA VAL A 73 1.19 1.13 3.09
C VAL A 73 0.54 2.35 2.46
N ILE A 74 -0.71 2.19 2.04
CA ILE A 74 -1.63 3.28 1.69
C ILE A 74 -2.89 3.08 2.50
N ALA A 75 -3.13 3.91 3.51
CA ALA A 75 -4.21 3.75 4.47
C ALA A 75 -5.04 5.03 4.63
N GLY A 76 -6.21 5.06 3.98
CA GLY A 76 -7.25 6.06 4.21
C GLY A 76 -8.09 5.77 5.45
N LEU A 77 -9.30 6.34 5.48
CA LEU A 77 -10.34 6.03 6.46
C LEU A 77 -11.61 5.60 5.75
N ALA A 78 -12.44 4.80 6.41
CA ALA A 78 -13.80 4.57 5.96
C ALA A 78 -14.52 5.91 5.69
N GLY A 79 -15.10 6.04 4.48
CA GLY A 79 -15.75 7.27 4.02
C GLY A 79 -14.81 8.43 3.63
N HIS A 80 -13.49 8.30 3.84
CA HIS A 80 -12.48 9.28 3.42
C HIS A 80 -11.29 8.54 2.79
N PRO A 81 -11.45 8.01 1.56
CA PRO A 81 -10.39 7.28 0.91
C PRO A 81 -9.22 8.19 0.53
N ILE A 82 -8.05 7.59 0.33
CA ILE A 82 -6.96 8.21 -0.42
C ILE A 82 -7.29 8.06 -1.92
N GLU A 83 -7.22 9.13 -2.69
CA GLU A 83 -7.74 9.16 -4.06
C GLU A 83 -6.63 9.44 -5.10
N ASP A 84 -6.77 8.94 -6.33
CA ASP A 84 -5.92 9.30 -7.47
C ASP A 84 -4.42 9.09 -7.20
N VAL A 85 -4.04 7.87 -6.81
CA VAL A 85 -2.64 7.50 -6.56
C VAL A 85 -2.12 6.68 -7.73
N ARG A 86 -1.00 7.11 -8.30
CA ARG A 86 -0.27 6.38 -9.35
C ARG A 86 1.10 5.96 -8.85
N ILE A 87 1.39 4.66 -8.91
CA ILE A 87 2.71 4.10 -8.58
C ILE A 87 3.24 3.35 -9.80
N SER A 88 4.41 3.74 -10.29
CA SER A 88 4.98 3.18 -11.51
C SER A 88 6.47 2.90 -11.43
N ASP A 89 6.93 1.85 -12.10
CA ASP A 89 8.36 1.51 -12.23
C ASP A 89 9.05 1.39 -10.85
N VAL A 90 8.57 0.44 -10.04
CA VAL A 90 9.02 0.26 -8.65
C VAL A 90 9.52 -1.16 -8.41
N LEU A 91 10.70 -1.28 -7.79
CA LEU A 91 11.19 -2.52 -7.19
C LEU A 91 11.10 -2.42 -5.66
N LEU A 92 10.36 -3.33 -5.03
CA LEU A 92 10.33 -3.53 -3.58
C LEU A 92 10.92 -4.90 -3.24
N HIS A 93 12.17 -4.92 -2.79
CA HIS A 93 12.81 -6.12 -2.29
C HIS A 93 12.78 -6.18 -0.75
N GLN A 94 12.00 -7.14 -0.24
CA GLN A 94 11.74 -7.36 1.18
C GLN A 94 12.54 -8.56 1.70
N VAL A 95 12.76 -8.64 3.03
CA VAL A 95 13.38 -9.84 3.64
C VAL A 95 12.51 -11.09 3.48
N GLY A 96 11.19 -10.95 3.49
CA GLY A 96 10.25 -12.08 3.46
C GLY A 96 10.35 -12.98 4.70
N GLY A 97 9.74 -14.17 4.65
CA GLY A 97 9.80 -15.15 5.75
C GLY A 97 8.80 -14.93 6.89
N ALA A 98 7.71 -14.20 6.65
CA ALA A 98 6.64 -14.05 7.65
C ALA A 98 5.99 -15.39 8.03
N PRO A 99 5.48 -15.57 9.26
CA PRO A 99 4.64 -16.71 9.61
C PRO A 99 3.34 -16.74 8.79
N ALA A 100 2.87 -17.94 8.42
CA ALA A 100 1.64 -18.09 7.63
C ALA A 100 0.38 -17.49 8.28
N ALA A 101 0.35 -17.40 9.61
CA ALA A 101 -0.74 -16.75 10.33
C ALA A 101 -0.85 -15.25 10.00
N MET A 102 0.26 -14.59 9.66
CA MET A 102 0.30 -13.16 9.34
C MET A 102 -0.54 -12.83 8.11
N ALA A 103 -0.65 -13.76 7.14
CA ALA A 103 -1.46 -13.58 5.93
C ALA A 103 -2.97 -13.47 6.19
N LYS A 104 -3.43 -13.87 7.37
CA LYS A 104 -4.86 -13.90 7.75
C LYS A 104 -5.25 -12.80 8.74
N LEU A 105 -4.31 -11.92 9.09
CA LEU A 105 -4.57 -10.85 10.04
C LEU A 105 -5.57 -9.84 9.47
N GLN A 106 -6.37 -9.26 10.37
CA GLN A 106 -7.14 -8.06 10.11
C GLN A 106 -6.56 -6.93 10.97
N PRO A 107 -5.70 -6.08 10.40
CA PRO A 107 -5.08 -4.98 11.15
C PRO A 107 -6.12 -3.98 11.66
N PRO A 108 -5.91 -3.36 12.84
CA PRO A 108 -6.80 -2.34 13.39
C PRO A 108 -6.86 -1.09 12.50
N GLU A 109 -7.90 -0.27 12.66
CA GLU A 109 -8.07 0.98 11.88
C GLU A 109 -7.17 2.13 12.35
N GLU A 110 -6.84 2.17 13.65
CA GLU A 110 -5.96 3.18 14.27
C GLU A 110 -6.26 4.64 13.84
N GLU A 111 -7.55 4.98 13.81
CA GLU A 111 -8.02 6.27 13.28
C GLU A 111 -7.57 7.49 14.10
N LEU A 112 -7.36 7.28 15.41
CA LEU A 112 -6.96 8.29 16.39
C LEU A 112 -5.46 8.23 16.76
N GLY A 113 -4.74 7.25 16.23
CA GLY A 113 -3.33 6.99 16.53
C GLY A 113 -2.40 8.08 16.03
N TYR A 114 -1.17 8.09 16.55
CA TYR A 114 -0.09 8.87 15.93
C TYR A 114 0.30 8.19 14.61
N PRO A 115 0.48 8.95 13.50
CA PRO A 115 0.82 8.36 12.22
C PRO A 115 2.28 7.89 12.27
N GLU A 116 2.45 6.59 12.36
CA GLU A 116 3.76 5.93 12.33
C GLU A 116 3.56 4.59 11.63
N ALA A 117 4.52 4.17 10.81
CA ALA A 117 4.32 3.03 9.91
C ALA A 117 3.97 1.72 10.64
N THR A 118 4.47 1.55 11.86
CA THR A 118 4.21 0.37 12.70
C THR A 118 2.89 0.44 13.47
N MET A 119 2.12 1.53 13.35
CA MET A 119 0.87 1.72 14.11
C MET A 119 -0.14 0.56 13.90
N PHE A 120 -0.11 -0.09 12.74
CA PHE A 120 -1.00 -1.22 12.42
C PHE A 120 -0.48 -2.59 12.88
N GLY A 121 0.74 -2.66 13.44
CA GLY A 121 1.42 -3.90 13.79
C GLY A 121 1.78 -4.71 12.54
N ASP A 122 1.64 -6.03 12.66
CA ASP A 122 1.89 -6.97 11.56
C ASP A 122 0.83 -6.84 10.46
N LEU A 123 1.27 -6.79 9.20
CA LEU A 123 0.40 -6.58 8.05
C LEU A 123 0.34 -7.81 7.12
N PRO A 124 -0.84 -8.15 6.58
CA PRO A 124 -1.07 -9.32 5.73
C PRO A 124 -0.69 -9.08 4.26
N ALA A 125 0.45 -8.44 4.00
CA ALA A 125 0.99 -8.25 2.65
C ALA A 125 2.51 -8.29 2.66
N THR A 126 3.12 -8.82 1.61
CA THR A 126 4.57 -8.79 1.42
C THR A 126 5.02 -7.43 0.86
N GLY A 127 4.35 -6.94 -0.19
CA GLY A 127 4.77 -5.76 -0.95
C GLY A 127 3.98 -4.50 -0.58
N LEU A 128 2.67 -4.52 -0.78
CA LEU A 128 1.80 -3.36 -0.60
C LEU A 128 0.50 -3.72 0.12
N PHE A 129 0.23 -3.03 1.22
CA PHE A 129 -1.06 -3.05 1.92
C PHE A 129 -1.81 -1.75 1.63
N VAL A 130 -2.97 -1.86 0.99
CA VAL A 130 -3.83 -0.71 0.68
C VAL A 130 -5.16 -0.91 1.38
N ARG A 131 -5.61 0.14 2.09
CA ARG A 131 -6.91 0.19 2.72
C ARG A 131 -7.58 1.54 2.52
N HIS A 132 -8.86 1.54 2.17
CA HIS A 132 -9.66 2.76 1.92
C HIS A 132 -9.02 3.65 0.85
N ALA A 133 -9.04 3.20 -0.40
CA ALA A 133 -8.49 3.94 -1.53
C ALA A 133 -9.44 3.96 -2.73
N ARG A 134 -9.35 4.99 -3.57
CA ARG A 134 -10.13 5.12 -4.80
C ARG A 134 -9.22 5.52 -5.96
N ASN A 135 -9.43 4.95 -7.14
CA ASN A 135 -8.67 5.29 -8.35
C ASN A 135 -7.16 5.08 -8.15
N LEU A 136 -6.79 3.82 -7.88
CA LEU A 136 -5.41 3.38 -7.66
C LEU A 136 -4.85 2.79 -8.95
N GLU A 137 -3.76 3.35 -9.46
CA GLU A 137 -3.06 2.84 -10.64
C GLU A 137 -1.68 2.32 -10.25
N LEU A 138 -1.42 1.05 -10.51
CA LEU A 138 -0.15 0.38 -10.23
C LEU A 138 0.41 -0.14 -11.56
N SER A 139 1.62 0.30 -11.96
CA SER A 139 2.23 -0.20 -13.19
C SER A 139 3.71 -0.57 -13.03
N ASN A 140 4.15 -1.67 -13.64
CA ASN A 140 5.56 -2.07 -13.66
C ASN A 140 6.15 -2.22 -12.26
N ILE A 141 5.42 -2.89 -11.36
CA ILE A 141 5.86 -3.11 -9.97
C ILE A 141 6.44 -4.52 -9.84
N GLU A 142 7.66 -4.61 -9.33
CA GLU A 142 8.28 -5.87 -8.92
C GLU A 142 8.33 -5.96 -7.39
N ILE A 143 7.72 -7.01 -6.84
CA ILE A 143 7.88 -7.42 -5.46
C ILE A 143 8.84 -8.62 -5.45
N ALA A 144 9.94 -8.48 -4.72
CA ALA A 144 10.94 -9.53 -4.54
C ALA A 144 11.13 -9.83 -3.05
N VAL A 145 11.48 -11.08 -2.74
CA VAL A 145 11.74 -11.52 -1.37
C VAL A 145 13.04 -12.30 -1.28
N ALA A 146 13.79 -12.11 -0.18
CA ALA A 146 14.97 -12.92 0.11
C ALA A 146 14.60 -14.32 0.63
N ALA A 147 13.56 -14.42 1.47
CA ALA A 147 12.99 -15.67 1.95
C ALA A 147 11.53 -15.81 1.49
N ALA A 148 11.09 -17.06 1.22
CA ALA A 148 9.71 -17.32 0.84
C ALA A 148 8.74 -16.75 1.89
N ASP A 149 7.74 -16.00 1.45
CA ASP A 149 6.77 -15.32 2.30
C ASP A 149 5.36 -15.80 1.93
N PRO A 150 4.55 -16.29 2.89
CA PRO A 150 3.23 -16.84 2.63
C PRO A 150 2.14 -15.77 2.47
N ARG A 151 2.44 -14.49 2.72
CA ARG A 151 1.49 -13.40 2.55
C ARG A 151 1.27 -13.11 1.06
N PRO A 152 0.12 -12.54 0.69
CA PRO A 152 -0.10 -12.06 -0.67
C PRO A 152 0.87 -10.91 -0.99
N ALA A 153 1.27 -10.78 -2.27
CA ALA A 153 2.11 -9.66 -2.69
C ALA A 153 1.40 -8.31 -2.49
N PHE A 154 0.11 -8.27 -2.79
CA PHE A 154 -0.78 -7.12 -2.62
C PHE A 154 -1.99 -7.48 -1.76
N ARG A 155 -2.30 -6.65 -0.76
CA ARG A 155 -3.56 -6.70 -0.01
C ARG A 155 -4.34 -5.42 -0.29
N LEU A 156 -5.56 -5.54 -0.77
CA LEU A 156 -6.46 -4.40 -1.04
C LEU A 156 -7.76 -4.58 -0.24
N ASP A 157 -8.01 -3.68 0.71
CA ASP A 157 -9.19 -3.69 1.60
C ASP A 157 -10.00 -2.41 1.39
N ASP A 158 -11.28 -2.52 0.99
CA ASP A 158 -12.13 -1.37 0.66
C ASP A 158 -11.45 -0.43 -0.36
N VAL A 159 -11.16 -0.97 -1.53
CA VAL A 159 -10.56 -0.24 -2.65
C VAL A 159 -11.53 -0.19 -3.82
N ALA A 160 -11.74 1.00 -4.36
CA ALA A 160 -12.56 1.21 -5.55
C ALA A 160 -11.67 1.64 -6.73
N ASP A 161 -11.90 1.05 -7.90
CA ASP A 161 -11.22 1.38 -9.15
C ASP A 161 -9.69 1.21 -9.05
N ALA A 162 -9.25 -0.04 -8.91
CA ALA A 162 -7.84 -0.40 -8.91
C ALA A 162 -7.43 -1.00 -10.27
N ASP A 163 -6.51 -0.34 -10.98
CA ASP A 163 -5.98 -0.81 -12.25
C ASP A 163 -4.49 -1.18 -12.11
N VAL A 164 -4.16 -2.44 -12.35
CA VAL A 164 -2.84 -3.02 -12.09
C VAL A 164 -2.25 -3.61 -13.36
N PHE A 165 -1.19 -2.98 -13.88
CA PHE A 165 -0.57 -3.33 -15.15
C PHE A 165 0.87 -3.82 -14.97
N ARG A 166 1.19 -5.01 -15.50
CA ARG A 166 2.54 -5.60 -15.50
C ARG A 166 3.19 -5.61 -14.11
N VAL A 167 2.76 -6.54 -13.27
CA VAL A 167 3.45 -6.83 -12.00
C VAL A 167 4.28 -8.09 -12.10
N LYS A 168 5.33 -8.15 -11.29
CA LYS A 168 6.11 -9.35 -11.03
C LYS A 168 6.11 -9.59 -9.53
N VAL A 169 5.61 -10.75 -9.11
CA VAL A 169 5.42 -11.09 -7.70
C VAL A 169 6.13 -12.42 -7.38
N PRO A 170 6.46 -12.68 -6.11
CA PRO A 170 6.96 -13.99 -5.69
C PRO A 170 5.93 -15.09 -5.96
N ALA A 171 6.37 -16.35 -5.95
CA ALA A 171 5.45 -17.48 -6.04
C ALA A 171 4.49 -17.49 -4.85
N GLY A 172 3.19 -17.68 -5.10
CA GLY A 172 2.15 -17.64 -4.08
C GLY A 172 0.94 -16.83 -4.54
N VAL A 173 0.27 -16.20 -3.57
CA VAL A 173 -0.91 -15.36 -3.82
C VAL A 173 -0.46 -13.99 -4.34
N GLY A 174 -0.94 -13.60 -5.53
CA GLY A 174 -0.67 -12.28 -6.09
C GLY A 174 -1.44 -11.20 -5.32
N PHE A 175 -2.78 -11.33 -5.30
CA PHE A 175 -3.67 -10.35 -4.68
C PHE A 175 -4.61 -11.03 -3.68
N ALA A 176 -4.76 -10.43 -2.51
CA ALA A 176 -5.86 -10.72 -1.60
C ALA A 176 -6.75 -9.48 -1.52
N LEU A 177 -8.00 -9.63 -1.93
CA LEU A 177 -8.99 -8.55 -2.03
C LEU A 177 -10.03 -8.68 -0.93
N LYS A 178 -10.50 -7.56 -0.39
CA LYS A 178 -11.64 -7.49 0.52
C LYS A 178 -12.47 -6.25 0.19
N ASP A 179 -13.72 -6.47 -0.15
CA ASP A 179 -14.69 -5.43 -0.47
C ASP A 179 -14.21 -4.49 -1.60
N VAL A 180 -13.51 -5.07 -2.59
CA VAL A 180 -12.93 -4.32 -3.71
C VAL A 180 -13.92 -4.21 -4.87
N THR A 181 -14.05 -3.02 -5.46
CA THR A 181 -14.88 -2.74 -6.64
C THR A 181 -14.02 -2.20 -7.78
N GLY A 182 -14.38 -2.51 -9.03
CA GLY A 182 -13.63 -2.03 -10.20
C GLY A 182 -12.16 -2.47 -10.24
N PHE A 183 -11.86 -3.72 -9.89
CA PHE A 183 -10.49 -4.23 -9.94
C PHE A 183 -10.13 -4.77 -11.32
N ARG A 184 -8.94 -4.42 -11.79
CA ARG A 184 -8.35 -4.98 -13.01
C ARG A 184 -6.87 -5.28 -12.78
N SER A 185 -6.44 -6.47 -13.19
CA SER A 185 -5.02 -6.82 -13.32
C SER A 185 -4.76 -7.33 -14.73
N PHE A 186 -3.69 -6.90 -15.39
CA PHE A 186 -3.40 -7.37 -16.74
C PHE A 186 -1.94 -7.23 -17.18
N GLY A 187 -1.56 -8.01 -18.20
CA GLY A 187 -0.27 -7.90 -18.89
C GLY A 187 0.92 -8.46 -18.10
N SER A 188 0.67 -9.16 -17.00
CA SER A 188 1.71 -9.75 -16.15
C SER A 188 2.08 -11.14 -16.66
N ARG A 189 3.36 -11.53 -16.57
CA ARG A 189 3.81 -12.85 -17.05
C ARG A 189 3.30 -14.01 -16.20
N THR A 190 3.23 -13.80 -14.88
CA THR A 190 2.94 -14.86 -13.90
C THR A 190 1.65 -14.64 -13.12
N VAL A 191 1.04 -13.46 -13.24
CA VAL A 191 -0.27 -13.15 -12.68
C VAL A 191 -1.28 -13.16 -13.82
N PRO A 192 -2.34 -13.98 -13.76
CA PRO A 192 -3.39 -13.98 -14.77
C PRO A 192 -4.11 -12.63 -14.87
N ASP A 193 -4.57 -12.31 -16.07
CA ASP A 193 -5.44 -11.16 -16.28
C ASP A 193 -6.79 -11.38 -15.56
N ARG A 194 -7.26 -10.35 -14.85
CA ARG A 194 -8.53 -10.34 -14.13
C ARG A 194 -9.25 -9.01 -14.33
N THR A 195 -10.57 -9.06 -14.37
CA THR A 195 -11.43 -7.87 -14.33
C THR A 195 -12.64 -8.22 -13.49
N LEU A 196 -12.86 -7.47 -12.41
CA LEU A 196 -13.89 -7.69 -11.41
C LEU A 196 -14.65 -6.38 -11.19
N ALA A 197 -15.94 -6.37 -11.51
CA ALA A 197 -16.79 -5.22 -11.21
C ALA A 197 -16.95 -5.00 -9.69
N GLY A 198 -16.96 -6.09 -8.91
CA GLY A 198 -17.11 -6.09 -7.46
C GLY A 198 -18.55 -5.84 -6.97
N PRO A 199 -18.76 -5.72 -5.64
CA PRO A 199 -17.76 -5.91 -4.59
C PRO A 199 -17.24 -7.35 -4.56
N PHE A 200 -15.93 -7.53 -4.40
CA PHE A 200 -15.28 -8.84 -4.39
C PHE A 200 -14.37 -9.00 -3.18
N THR A 201 -14.43 -10.18 -2.57
CA THR A 201 -13.57 -10.61 -1.46
C THR A 201 -13.04 -12.00 -1.74
N GLY A 202 -11.71 -12.14 -1.77
CA GLY A 202 -11.02 -13.38 -2.12
C GLY A 202 -9.62 -13.15 -2.66
N GLU A 203 -8.93 -14.24 -3.00
CA GLU A 203 -7.59 -14.22 -3.58
C GLU A 203 -7.65 -14.35 -5.10
N VAL A 204 -6.82 -13.60 -5.83
CA VAL A 204 -6.74 -13.63 -7.31
C VAL A 204 -5.32 -13.53 -7.86
#